data_AF-A0ABD2VGM5-F1
#
_entry.id   AF-A0ABD2VGM5-F1
#
_cell.length_a   1.000
_cell.length_b   1.000
_cell.length_c   1.000
_cell.angle_alpha   90.00
_cell.angle_beta   90.00
_cell.angle_gamma   90.00
#
_symmetry.space_group_name_H-M   'P 1'
#
loop_
_entity.id
_entity.type
_entity.pdbx_description
1 polymer ?
#
loop_
_entity_poly.entity_id
_entity_poly.type
_entity_poly.pdbx_seq_one_letter_code
_entity_poly.pdbx_strand_id
1 'polypeptide(L)'
;MSGVWVFKNGVVRLVENSDCHGANGLRKVLVHLPSDEVITSYAVLERKLYSLGWERYYDEPELLQYHKRSTVHLISLPKDFNRFKSMHMFDIVVKNRNEFEVRDM
;
A
#
# COMPACT_ATOMS: atom_id res chain seq x y z
N MET A 1 1.40 0.28 13.03
CA MET A 1 0.88 0.43 14.41
C MET A 1 1.14 1.84 14.90
N SER A 2 0.39 2.83 14.42
CA SER A 2 0.49 4.22 14.89
C SER A 2 -0.91 4.71 15.25
N GLY A 3 -1.23 4.69 16.53
CA GLY A 3 -2.49 5.21 17.05
C GLY A 3 -2.24 5.69 18.47
N VAL A 4 -2.55 6.96 18.75
CA VAL A 4 -2.45 7.50 20.10
C VAL A 4 -3.71 7.10 20.84
N TRP A 5 -3.55 6.31 21.89
CA TRP A 5 -4.63 6.03 22.83
C TRP A 5 -4.89 7.28 23.66
N VAL A 6 -6.02 7.95 23.44
CA VAL A 6 -6.41 9.12 24.22
C VAL A 6 -7.51 8.72 25.20
N PHE A 7 -7.27 9.02 26.48
CA PHE A 7 -8.25 8.82 27.53
C PHE A 7 -8.98 10.14 27.79
N LYS A 8 -10.28 10.19 27.49
CA LYS A 8 -11.15 11.32 27.87
C LYS A 8 -12.44 10.79 28.47
N ASN A 9 -12.76 11.22 29.69
CA ASN A 9 -14.02 10.93 30.38
C ASN A 9 -14.33 9.43 30.54
N GLY A 10 -13.34 8.61 30.90
CA GLY A 10 -13.55 7.18 31.18
C GLY A 10 -13.66 6.28 29.94
N VAL A 11 -13.62 6.85 28.73
CA VAL A 11 -13.69 6.09 27.48
C VAL A 11 -12.36 6.16 26.74
N VAL A 12 -11.85 4.99 26.38
CA VAL A 12 -10.70 4.84 25.48
C VAL A 12 -11.19 4.96 24.05
N ARG A 13 -10.68 5.93 23.28
CA ARG A 13 -10.89 5.99 21.83
C ARG A 13 -9.56 5.90 21.12
N LEU A 14 -9.45 4.97 20.18
CA LEU A 14 -8.36 4.95 19.22
C LEU A 14 -8.58 6.11 18.25
N VAL A 15 -7.78 7.16 18.39
CA VAL A 15 -7.72 8.21 17.37
C VAL A 15 -6.86 7.64 16.25
N GLU A 16 -7.49 7.27 15.14
CA GLU A 16 -6.76 7.08 13.89
C GLU A 16 -6.17 8.44 13.54
N ASN A 17 -4.86 8.62 13.78
CA ASN A 17 -4.15 9.63 13.05
C ASN A 17 -4.32 9.26 11.58
N SER A 18 -4.93 10.14 10.81
CA SER A 18 -4.83 10.10 9.36
C SER A 18 -3.34 9.94 9.05
N ASP A 19 -2.92 8.73 8.68
CA ASP A 19 -1.53 8.38 8.36
C ASP A 19 -1.10 9.04 7.04
N CYS A 20 -1.27 10.35 6.92
CA CYS A 20 -0.77 11.15 5.82
C CYS A 20 0.72 11.50 5.99
N HIS A 21 1.32 11.24 7.15
CA HIS A 21 2.65 11.77 7.44
C HIS A 21 3.50 10.74 8.20
N GLY A 22 4.51 10.20 7.52
CA GLY A 22 5.69 9.68 8.21
C GLY A 22 6.29 10.79 9.10
N ALA A 23 7.23 10.46 9.97
CA ALA A 23 7.81 11.34 10.99
C ALA A 23 8.25 12.78 10.56
N ASN A 24 8.22 13.10 9.25
CA ASN A 24 8.55 14.39 8.65
C ASN A 24 7.42 15.10 7.88
N GLY A 25 6.16 14.64 7.88
CA GLY A 25 5.10 15.36 7.13
C GLY A 25 5.13 15.17 5.61
N LEU A 26 6.15 14.51 5.05
CA LEU A 26 6.30 14.33 3.60
C LEU A 26 5.39 13.21 3.09
N ARG A 27 4.81 13.44 1.91
CA ARG A 27 3.90 12.48 1.26
C ARG A 27 4.73 11.35 0.68
N LYS A 28 4.46 10.12 1.11
CA LYS A 28 5.12 8.94 0.53
C LYS A 28 4.50 8.59 -0.82
N VAL A 29 5.34 8.20 -1.78
CA VAL A 29 4.94 7.71 -3.10
C VAL A 29 5.61 6.39 -3.41
N LEU A 30 4.88 5.50 -4.10
CA LEU A 30 5.43 4.24 -4.61
C LEU A 30 5.98 4.49 -6.02
N VAL A 31 7.23 4.10 -6.26
CA VAL A 31 7.91 4.26 -7.56
C VAL A 31 8.28 2.89 -8.10
N HIS A 32 8.05 2.67 -9.38
CA HIS A 32 8.54 1.51 -10.11
C HIS A 32 9.97 1.78 -10.61
N LEU A 33 10.93 1.02 -10.11
CA LEU A 33 12.36 1.26 -10.31
C LEU A 33 12.79 1.18 -11.79
N PRO A 34 12.44 0.13 -12.56
CA PRO A 34 12.89 0.04 -13.97
C PRO A 34 12.41 1.17 -14.89
N SER A 35 11.29 1.83 -14.57
CA SER A 35 10.73 2.89 -15.41
C SER A 35 10.73 4.27 -14.76
N ASP A 36 11.26 4.39 -13.53
CA ASP A 36 11.21 5.59 -12.68
C ASP A 36 9.82 6.26 -12.62
N GLU A 37 8.76 5.44 -12.68
CA GLU A 37 7.38 5.92 -12.80
C GLU A 37 6.71 5.88 -11.42
N VAL A 38 6.13 7.01 -11.00
CA VAL A 38 5.31 7.08 -9.79
C VAL A 38 3.98 6.37 -10.03
N ILE A 39 3.60 5.49 -9.11
CA ILE A 39 2.32 4.79 -9.16
C ILE A 39 1.20 5.72 -8.69
N THR A 40 0.38 6.16 -9.65
CA THR A 40 -0.71 7.11 -9.42
C THR A 40 -2.10 6.48 -9.46
N SER A 41 -2.22 5.21 -9.85
CA SER A 41 -3.50 4.48 -9.89
C SER A 41 -3.28 2.96 -9.85
N TYR A 42 -4.34 2.21 -9.52
CA TYR A 42 -4.30 0.75 -9.58
C TYR A 42 -4.13 0.20 -10.99
N ALA A 43 -4.59 0.89 -12.04
CA ALA A 43 -4.37 0.46 -13.42
C ALA A 43 -2.88 0.50 -13.79
N VAL A 44 -2.12 1.48 -13.29
CA VAL A 44 -0.66 1.53 -13.47
C VAL A 44 0.00 0.42 -12.66
N LEU A 45 -0.35 0.28 -11.37
CA LEU A 45 0.22 -0.74 -10.49
C LEU A 45 -0.01 -2.16 -11.02
N GLU A 46 -1.23 -2.46 -11.44
CA GLU A 46 -1.64 -3.77 -11.96
C GLU A 46 -0.82 -4.18 -13.17
N ARG A 47 -0.59 -3.26 -14.13
CA ARG A 47 0.24 -3.56 -15.30
C ARG A 47 1.67 -3.94 -14.90
N LYS A 48 2.26 -3.24 -13.94
CA LYS A 48 3.62 -3.55 -13.45
C LYS A 48 3.64 -4.88 -12.69
N LEU A 49 2.67 -5.10 -11.79
CA LEU A 49 2.54 -6.36 -11.04
C LEU A 49 2.31 -7.55 -11.99
N TYR A 50 1.48 -7.39 -13.03
CA TYR A 50 1.22 -8.42 -14.03
C TYR A 50 2.50 -8.84 -14.77
N SER A 51 3.33 -7.89 -15.19
CA SER A 51 4.64 -8.21 -15.81
C SER A 51 5.58 -8.99 -14.88
N LEU A 52 5.36 -8.92 -13.57
CA LEU A 52 6.13 -9.64 -12.54
C LEU A 52 5.49 -10.98 -12.12
N GLY A 53 4.42 -11.40 -12.82
CA GLY A 53 3.72 -12.66 -12.58
C GLY A 53 2.69 -12.63 -11.45
N TRP A 54 2.23 -11.46 -11.05
CA TRP A 54 1.09 -11.32 -10.13
C TRP A 54 -0.23 -11.32 -10.88
N GLU A 55 -1.23 -11.93 -10.28
CA GLU A 55 -2.56 -12.06 -10.85
C GLU A 55 -3.64 -11.75 -9.82
N ARG A 56 -4.84 -11.40 -10.31
CA ARG A 56 -6.00 -11.23 -9.43
C ARG A 56 -6.35 -12.54 -8.75
N TYR A 57 -6.46 -12.48 -7.42
CA TYR A 57 -6.71 -13.67 -6.60
C TYR A 57 -8.20 -13.89 -6.33
N TYR A 58 -8.88 -12.88 -5.79
CA TYR A 58 -10.33 -12.89 -5.56
C TYR A 58 -10.97 -11.56 -5.94
N ASP A 59 -12.25 -11.64 -6.32
CA ASP A 59 -13.11 -10.48 -6.48
C ASP A 59 -13.88 -10.24 -5.18
N GLU A 60 -13.22 -9.58 -4.23
CA GLU A 60 -13.88 -9.10 -3.01
C GLU A 60 -14.49 -7.71 -3.25
N PRO A 61 -15.68 -7.42 -2.70
CA PRO A 61 -16.34 -6.13 -2.90
C PRO A 61 -15.50 -4.94 -2.44
N GLU A 62 -14.72 -5.10 -1.37
CA GLU A 62 -14.00 -4.01 -0.70
C GLU A 62 -12.48 -4.02 -0.90
N LEU A 63 -11.92 -5.14 -1.37
CA LEU A 63 -10.48 -5.34 -1.51
C LEU A 63 -10.06 -5.61 -2.95
N LEU A 64 -8.81 -5.25 -3.23
CA LEU A 64 -8.08 -5.55 -4.45
C LEU A 64 -6.93 -6.49 -4.08
N GLN A 65 -7.02 -7.76 -4.47
CA GLN A 65 -6.05 -8.76 -4.07
C GLN A 65 -5.27 -9.33 -5.25
N TYR A 66 -3.96 -9.47 -5.05
CA TYR A 66 -3.04 -10.06 -6.02
C TYR A 66 -2.25 -11.20 -5.41
N HIS A 67 -2.18 -12.32 -6.11
CA HIS A 67 -1.37 -13.48 -5.76
C HIS A 67 -0.30 -13.72 -6.82
N LYS A 68 0.90 -14.10 -6.38
CA LYS A 68 1.99 -14.49 -7.28
C LYS A 68 2.05 -16.01 -7.36
N ARG A 69 1.68 -16.61 -8.50
CA ARG A 69 1.52 -18.07 -8.66
C ARG A 69 2.70 -18.92 -8.18
N SER A 70 3.92 -18.39 -8.24
CA SER A 70 5.15 -19.09 -7.87
C SER A 70 5.54 -18.95 -6.40
N THR A 71 4.78 -18.21 -5.59
CA THR A 71 5.09 -17.96 -4.18
C THR A 71 3.82 -18.00 -3.32
N VAL A 72 3.98 -17.92 -2.00
CA VAL A 72 2.84 -17.81 -1.06
C VAL A 72 2.42 -16.35 -0.82
N HIS A 73 2.91 -15.41 -1.62
CA HIS A 73 2.70 -13.99 -1.35
C HIS A 73 1.34 -13.50 -1.87
N LEU A 74 0.68 -12.72 -1.02
CA LEU A 74 -0.57 -12.03 -1.31
C LEU A 74 -0.42 -10.54 -1.03
N ILE A 75 -0.78 -9.69 -1.97
CA ILE A 75 -0.90 -8.24 -1.78
C ILE A 75 -2.39 -7.92 -1.64
N SER A 76 -2.77 -7.25 -0.56
CA SER A 76 -4.15 -6.82 -0.29
C SER A 76 -4.23 -5.30 -0.20
N LEU A 77 -4.97 -4.68 -1.11
CA LEU A 77 -5.13 -3.23 -1.24
C LEU A 77 -6.60 -2.85 -1.06
N PRO A 78 -6.92 -1.62 -0.60
CA PRO A 78 -8.29 -1.13 -0.64
C PRO A 78 -8.74 -0.93 -2.09
N LYS A 79 -10.02 -1.14 -2.39
CA LYS A 79 -10.53 -0.97 -3.76
C LYS A 79 -10.47 0.48 -4.27
N ASP A 80 -10.62 1.44 -3.36
CA ASP A 80 -10.42 2.87 -3.64
C ASP A 80 -8.95 3.27 -3.46
N PHE A 81 -8.35 3.85 -4.50
CA PHE A 81 -6.96 4.30 -4.48
C PHE A 81 -6.73 5.47 -3.51
N ASN A 82 -7.75 6.26 -3.17
CA ASN A 82 -7.62 7.32 -2.15
C ASN A 82 -7.34 6.76 -0.75
N ARG A 83 -7.63 5.47 -0.52
CA ARG A 83 -7.31 4.75 0.71
C ARG A 83 -5.94 4.08 0.65
N PHE A 84 -5.21 4.20 -0.46
CA PHE A 84 -3.86 3.67 -0.61
C PHE A 84 -2.87 4.47 0.25
N LYS A 85 -2.25 3.79 1.21
CA LYS A 85 -1.43 4.32 2.30
C LYS A 85 -0.05 3.69 2.27
N SER A 86 0.90 4.28 3.00
CA SER A 86 2.28 3.82 3.11
C SER A 86 2.41 2.34 3.50
N MET A 87 1.54 1.83 4.39
CA MET A 87 1.55 0.40 4.75
C MET A 87 1.36 -0.52 3.54
N HIS A 88 0.50 -0.13 2.59
CA HIS A 88 0.26 -0.88 1.37
C HIS A 88 1.45 -0.78 0.41
N MET A 89 2.09 0.39 0.34
CA MET A 89 3.29 0.62 -0.46
C MET A 89 4.45 -0.26 0.02
N PHE A 90 4.73 -0.28 1.32
CA PHE A 90 5.80 -1.09 1.89
C PHE A 90 5.54 -2.59 1.74
N ASP A 91 4.28 -3.03 1.82
CA ASP A 91 3.91 -4.41 1.55
C ASP A 91 4.30 -4.85 0.12
N ILE A 92 4.02 -4.00 -0.87
CA ILE A 92 4.42 -4.22 -2.27
C ILE A 92 5.95 -4.28 -2.40
N VAL A 93 6.67 -3.35 -1.77
CA VAL A 93 8.15 -3.30 -1.82
C VAL A 93 8.76 -4.55 -1.22
N VAL A 94 8.32 -4.99 -0.04
CA VAL A 94 8.86 -6.20 0.61
C VAL A 94 8.70 -7.43 -0.28
N LYS A 95 7.58 -7.53 -1.02
CA LYS A 95 7.28 -8.64 -1.93
C LYS A 95 7.93 -8.53 -3.31
N ASN A 96 8.46 -7.35 -3.67
CA ASN A 96 9.01 -7.03 -4.99
C ASN A 96 10.25 -6.12 -4.86
N ARG A 97 11.20 -6.50 -3.98
CA ARG A 97 12.26 -5.63 -3.44
C ARG A 97 13.10 -4.87 -4.47
N ASN A 98 13.29 -5.42 -5.66
CA ASN A 98 14.13 -4.82 -6.71
C ASN A 98 13.32 -4.09 -7.80
N GLU A 99 11.99 -4.09 -7.68
CA GLU A 99 11.08 -3.56 -8.70
C GLU A 99 10.40 -2.27 -8.25
N PHE A 100 10.26 -2.07 -6.94
CA PHE A 100 9.60 -0.91 -6.36
C PHE A 100 10.35 -0.35 -5.17
N GLU A 101 10.16 0.95 -4.95
CA GLU A 101 10.59 1.64 -3.74
C GLU A 101 9.58 2.68 -3.28
N VAL A 102 9.69 3.09 -2.02
CA VAL A 102 8.89 4.20 -1.47
C VAL A 102 9.79 5.42 -1.31
N ARG A 103 9.44 6.52 -1.99
CA ARG A 103 10.15 7.81 -1.88
C ARG A 103 9.32 8.83 -1.10
N ASP A 104 9.99 9.82 -0.52
CA ASP A 104 9.36 11.07 -0.09
C ASP A 104 9.13 11.98 -1.30
N MET A 105 7.96 12.63 -1.35
CA MET A 105 7.60 13.64 -2.33
C MET A 105 7.54 15.03 -1.69
#